data_AF-A0A0G4JP80-F1
#
_entry.id   AF-A0A0G4JP80-F1
#
_cell.length_a   1.000
_cell.length_b   1.000
_cell.length_c   1.000
_cell.angle_alpha   90.00
_cell.angle_beta   90.00
_cell.angle_gamma   90.00
#
_symmetry.space_group_name_H-M   'P 1'
#
loop_
_entity.id
_entity.type
_entity.pdbx_description
1 polymer ?
#
loop_
_entity_poly.entity_id
_entity_poly.type
_entity_poly.pdbx_seq_one_letter_code
_entity_poly.pdbx_strand_id
1 'polypeptide(L)' 'MDSFVVKFIVWGILTALAYHIVGGLRHLMMDFGYIEEDLSAGKRSANISFVITVVLSLLAGVLVW' A
#
# COMPACT_ATOMS: atom_id res chain seq x y z
N MET A 1 15.04 18.12 5.37
CA MET A 1 14.79 18.15 3.90
C MET A 1 13.90 19.34 3.65
N ASP A 2 14.43 20.45 3.13
CA ASP A 2 13.65 21.71 3.08
C ASP A 2 12.99 21.93 1.72
N SER A 3 13.49 21.26 0.66
CA SER A 3 12.89 21.31 -0.67
C SER A 3 11.57 20.54 -0.71
N PHE A 4 10.49 21.27 -1.03
CA PHE A 4 9.16 20.69 -1.29
C PHE A 4 9.22 19.59 -2.36
N VAL A 5 10.00 19.78 -3.43
CA VAL A 5 10.12 18.79 -4.52
C VAL A 5 10.73 17.49 -4.01
N VAL A 6 11.77 17.58 -3.16
CA VAL A 6 12.38 16.38 -2.57
C VAL A 6 11.41 15.67 -1.64
N LYS A 7 10.70 16.42 -0.76
CA LYS A 7 9.65 15.85 0.10
C LYS A 7 8.59 15.12 -0.73
N PHE A 8 8.09 15.73 -1.81
CA PHE A 8 7.09 15.12 -2.68
C PHE A 8 7.58 13.82 -3.34
N ILE A 9 8.82 13.78 -3.84
CA ILE A 9 9.42 12.57 -4.42
C ILE A 9 9.55 11.47 -3.37
N VAL A 10 10.07 11.80 -2.18
CA VAL A 10 10.23 10.83 -1.09
C VAL A 10 8.87 10.26 -0.66
N TRP A 11 7.86 11.11 -0.52
CA TRP A 11 6.49 10.66 -0.24
C TRP A 11 5.94 9.73 -1.32
N GLY A 12 6.18 10.04 -2.60
CA GLY A 12 5.80 9.17 -3.72
C GLY A 12 6.48 7.81 -3.67
N ILE A 13 7.79 7.78 -3.36
CA ILE A 13 8.56 6.53 -3.19
C ILE A 13 8.00 5.71 -2.02
N LEU A 14 7.77 6.34 -0.86
CA LEU A 14 7.20 5.67 0.31
C LEU A 14 5.79 5.13 0.02
N THR A 15 4.99 5.86 -0.73
CA THR A 15 3.65 5.42 -1.15
C THR A 15 3.73 4.20 -2.08
N ALA A 16 4.62 4.23 -3.08
CA ALA A 16 4.83 3.10 -3.99
C ALA A 16 5.34 1.87 -3.24
N LEU A 17 6.28 2.04 -2.30
CA LEU A 17 6.78 0.97 -1.45
C LEU A 17 5.68 0.40 -0.54
N ALA A 18 4.87 1.26 0.09
CA ALA A 18 3.75 0.82 0.92
C ALA A 18 2.74 0.01 0.12
N TYR A 19 2.39 0.46 -1.09
CA TYR A 19 1.52 -0.31 -1.99
C TYR A 19 2.12 -1.68 -2.34
N HIS A 20 3.42 -1.71 -2.69
CA HIS A 20 4.11 -2.94 -3.05
C HIS A 20 4.13 -3.95 -1.89
N ILE A 21 4.42 -3.50 -0.67
CA ILE A 21 4.43 -4.37 0.52
C ILE A 21 3.03 -4.87 0.84
N VAL A 22 2.01 -4.01 0.82
CA VAL A 22 0.62 -4.42 1.08
C VAL A 22 0.14 -5.42 0.03
N GLY A 23 0.47 -5.21 -1.25
CA GLY A 23 0.20 -6.15 -2.33
C GLY A 23 0.95 -7.47 -2.13
N GLY A 24 2.22 -7.42 -1.75
CA GLY A 24 3.04 -8.60 -1.45
C GLY A 24 2.47 -9.42 -0.30
N LEU A 25 2.03 -8.77 0.79
CA LEU A 25 1.35 -9.45 1.90
C LEU A 25 0.04 -10.08 1.45
N ARG A 26 -0.76 -9.38 0.63
CA ARG A 26 -1.97 -9.96 0.04
C ARG A 26 -1.66 -11.22 -0.78
N HIS A 27 -0.58 -11.22 -1.57
CA HIS A 27 -0.15 -12.41 -2.30
C HIS A 27 0.23 -13.56 -1.35
N LEU A 28 1.07 -13.32 -0.35
CA LEU A 28 1.44 -14.34 0.63
C LEU A 28 0.22 -14.92 1.38
N MET A 29 -0.78 -14.09 1.67
CA MET A 29 -2.02 -14.55 2.28
C MET A 29 -2.84 -15.46 1.35
N MET A 30 -2.79 -15.23 0.03
CA MET A 30 -3.38 -16.15 -0.96
C MET A 30 -2.56 -17.45 -1.03
N ASP A 31 -1.24 -17.35 -1.11
CA ASP A 31 -0.33 -18.50 -1.22
C ASP A 31 -0.44 -19.46 -0.01
N PHE A 32 -0.73 -18.93 1.18
CA PHE A 32 -0.94 -19.72 2.41
C PHE A 32 -2.40 -20.11 2.66
N GLY A 33 -3.32 -19.80 1.74
CA GLY A 33 -4.73 -20.18 1.83
C GLY A 33 -5.55 -19.38 2.85
N TYR A 34 -5.07 -18.22 3.31
CA TYR A 34 -5.83 -17.32 4.19
C TYR A 34 -6.83 -16.44 3.42
N ILE A 35 -6.63 -16.25 2.11
CA ILE A 35 -7.58 -15.58 1.23
C ILE A 35 -7.95 -16.56 0.12
N GLU A 36 -9.25 -16.75 -0.07
CA GLU A 36 -9.79 -17.58 -1.16
C GLU A 36 -9.40 -17.03 -2.54
N GLU A 37 -9.05 -17.93 -3.47
CA GLU A 37 -8.60 -17.59 -4.83
C GLU A 37 -9.76 -17.52 -5.83
N ASP A 38 -10.86 -16.86 -5.46
CA ASP A 38 -11.97 -16.56 -6.35
C ASP A 38 -12.08 -15.07 -6.69
N LEU A 39 -12.91 -14.74 -7.69
CA LEU A 39 -13.06 -13.38 -8.17
C LEU A 39 -13.65 -12.41 -7.12
N SER A 40 -14.57 -12.89 -6.28
CA SER A 40 -15.22 -12.10 -5.24
C SER A 40 -14.24 -11.75 -4.13
N ALA A 41 -13.53 -12.75 -3.59
CA ALA A 41 -12.49 -12.59 -2.60
C ALA A 41 -11.31 -11.77 -3.13
N GLY A 42 -10.93 -11.98 -4.41
CA GLY A 42 -9.91 -11.21 -5.11
C GLY A 42 -10.23 -9.71 -5.20
N LYS A 43 -11.46 -9.36 -5.58
CA LYS A 43 -11.94 -7.96 -5.61
C LYS A 43 -11.98 -7.34 -4.21
N ARG A 44 -12.51 -8.07 -3.23
CA ARG A 44 -12.61 -7.60 -1.84
C ARG A 44 -11.23 -7.31 -1.26
N SER A 45 -10.30 -8.27 -1.38
CA SER A 45 -8.92 -8.11 -0.88
C SER A 45 -8.18 -6.98 -1.59
N ALA A 46 -8.35 -6.81 -2.91
CA ALA A 46 -7.73 -5.70 -3.64
C ALA A 46 -8.24 -4.33 -3.17
N ASN A 47 -9.55 -4.17 -2.99
CA ASN A 47 -10.13 -2.93 -2.46
C ASN A 47 -9.62 -2.62 -1.04
N ILE A 48 -9.53 -3.64 -0.17
CA ILE A 48 -8.96 -3.49 1.17
C ILE A 48 -7.49 -3.06 1.09
N SER A 49 -6.69 -3.68 0.21
CA SER A 49 -5.29 -3.29 -0.01
C SER A 49 -5.18 -1.82 -0.43
N PHE A 50 -6.01 -1.33 -1.35
CA PHE A 50 -6.00 0.08 -1.73
C PHE A 50 -6.33 1.02 -0.56
N VAL A 51 -7.34 0.68 0.27
CA VAL A 51 -7.69 1.48 1.44
C VAL A 51 -6.52 1.55 2.43
N ILE A 52 -5.88 0.41 2.72
CA ILE A 52 -4.70 0.35 3.60
C ILE A 52 -3.55 1.20 3.03
N THR A 53 -3.28 1.08 1.73
CA THR A 53 -2.25 1.89 1.07
C THR A 53 -2.53 3.39 1.15
N VAL A 54 -3.77 3.82 0.97
CA VAL A 54 -4.14 5.25 1.11
C VAL A 54 -3.87 5.73 2.54
N VAL A 55 -4.26 4.96 3.56
CA VAL A 55 -3.98 5.30 4.96
C VAL A 55 -2.48 5.40 5.21
N LEU A 56 -1.69 4.43 4.73
CA LEU A 56 -0.23 4.45 4.89
C LEU A 56 0.43 5.61 4.12
N SER A 57 -0.08 5.96 2.94
CA SER A 57 0.38 7.11 2.15
C SER A 57 0.14 8.43 2.89
N LEU A 58 -1.02 8.58 3.56
CA LEU A 58 -1.31 9.75 4.38
C LEU A 58 -0.37 9.84 5.60
N LEU A 59 -0.13 8.71 6.29
CA LEU A 59 0.83 8.65 7.40
C LEU A 59 2.26 8.96 6.95
N ALA A 60 2.67 8.45 5.77
CA ALA A 60 3.94 8.83 5.16
C ALA A 60 3.99 10.33 4.83
N GLY A 61 2.87 10.94 4.46
CA GLY A 61 2.73 12.39 4.32
C GLY A 61 3.01 13.11 5.64
N VAL A 62 2.39 12.67 6.74
CA VAL A 62 2.66 13.24 8.08
C VAL A 62 4.13 13.10 8.48
N LEU A 63 4.79 12.00 8.10
CA LEU A 63 6.21 11.79 8.40
C LEU A 63 7.15 12.70 7.60
N VAL A 64 6.84 12.92 6.33
CA VAL A 64 7.74 13.61 5.39
C VAL A 64 7.61 15.14 5.49
N TRP A 65 6.43 15.65 5.83
CA TRP A 65 6.18 17.09 5.97
C TRP A 65 6.34 17.59 7.39
#